data_AF-A0AAW0GHY5-F1
#
_entry.id   AF-A0AAW0GHY5-F1
#
_cell.length_a   1.000
_cell.length_b   1.000
_cell.length_c   1.000
_cell.angle_alpha   90.00
_cell.angle_beta   90.00
_cell.angle_gamma   90.00
#
_symmetry.space_group_name_H-M   'P 1'
#
loop_
_entity.id
_entity.type
_entity.pdbx_description
1 polymer ?
#
loop_
_entity_poly.entity_id
_entity_poly.type
_entity_poly.pdbx_seq_one_letter_code
_entity_poly.pdbx_strand_id
1 'polypeptide(L)'
;MIQRSPTCVVSSSNVTRHIRELWADGVPTEVADFKFATMPFGARNKVMKTLTEFFWKEEEELHAKLRKGGLKLWQGAEGQGQSVMVYESGSGYWLDVGGSDLIASGDIKIKHGEPVAFTEKTLVFRDGSEMEADVVVMATGYDKIRNANKALFGEDVINGTCEVYGYDEEGELKGGYRPTGHPGLWYAIGDFWTIRQYSKHLAIQLKALQVGLYTNRPHTLNGTKSQNGVNEVNGTNGTNGVHVQI
;
A
#
# COMPACT_ATOMS: atom_id res chain seq x y z
N MET A 1 -1.28 -24.42 8.06
CA MET A 1 -1.00 -23.15 7.36
C MET A 1 0.32 -23.25 6.62
N ILE A 2 0.39 -22.79 5.38
CA ILE A 2 1.62 -22.78 4.59
C ILE A 2 2.29 -21.43 4.69
N GLN A 3 3.58 -21.41 5.03
CA GLN A 3 4.39 -20.20 5.05
C GLN A 3 5.43 -20.24 3.92
N ARG A 4 5.18 -19.45 2.86
CA ARG A 4 6.09 -19.31 1.72
C ARG A 4 7.32 -18.46 2.05
N SER A 5 7.13 -17.41 2.85
CA SER A 5 8.18 -16.50 3.29
C SER A 5 7.96 -16.08 4.74
N PRO A 6 9.02 -15.66 5.45
CA PRO A 6 8.88 -14.98 6.74
C PRO A 6 7.94 -13.77 6.66
N THR A 7 7.27 -13.42 7.77
CA THR A 7 6.31 -12.30 7.83
C THR A 7 6.47 -11.50 9.12
N CYS A 8 6.15 -10.21 9.07
CA CYS A 8 6.01 -9.40 10.27
C CYS A 8 4.69 -9.77 10.97
N VAL A 9 4.71 -9.91 12.29
CA VAL A 9 3.50 -10.19 13.07
C VAL A 9 3.45 -9.26 14.28
N VAL A 10 2.31 -8.60 14.44
CA VAL A 10 1.99 -7.72 15.56
C VAL A 10 0.57 -8.03 16.01
N SER A 11 0.26 -7.87 17.28
CA SER A 11 -1.11 -8.09 17.77
C SER A 11 -2.02 -6.92 17.38
N SER A 12 -3.26 -7.25 17.04
CA SER A 12 -4.32 -6.27 16.79
C SER A 12 -4.56 -5.35 17.99
N SER A 13 -4.47 -5.89 19.21
CA SER A 13 -4.60 -5.11 20.45
C SER A 13 -3.49 -4.08 20.60
N ASN A 14 -2.23 -4.44 20.32
CA ASN A 14 -1.10 -3.52 20.39
C ASN A 14 -1.22 -2.40 19.34
N VAL A 15 -1.53 -2.77 18.09
CA VAL A 15 -1.76 -1.79 17.01
C VAL A 15 -2.92 -0.85 17.36
N THR A 16 -4.02 -1.39 17.89
CA THR A 16 -5.18 -0.58 18.31
C THR A 16 -4.82 0.38 19.44
N ARG A 17 -4.02 -0.05 20.43
CA ARG A 17 -3.52 0.81 21.52
C ARG A 17 -2.78 2.02 20.95
N HIS A 18 -1.81 1.80 20.05
CA HIS A 18 -1.03 2.89 19.45
C HIS A 18 -1.88 3.80 18.55
N ILE A 19 -2.85 3.25 17.81
CA ILE A 19 -3.80 4.07 17.04
C ILE A 19 -4.61 4.96 17.97
N ARG A 20 -5.08 4.45 19.12
CA ARG A 20 -5.81 5.25 20.12
C ARG A 20 -4.95 6.31 20.80
N GLU A 21 -3.63 6.13 20.87
CA GLU A 21 -2.73 7.20 21.34
C GLU A 21 -2.61 8.35 20.32
N LEU A 22 -2.67 8.02 19.02
CA LEU A 22 -2.61 9.00 17.93
C LEU A 22 -3.96 9.70 17.71
N TRP A 23 -5.06 8.95 17.78
CA TRP A 23 -6.45 9.42 17.71
C TRP A 23 -7.16 9.13 19.04
N ALA A 24 -6.78 9.90 20.07
CA ALA A 24 -7.29 9.74 21.42
C ALA A 24 -8.79 10.09 21.54
N ASP A 25 -9.49 9.33 22.38
CA ASP A 25 -10.90 9.57 22.69
C ASP A 25 -11.09 11.00 23.22
N GLY A 26 -12.09 11.72 22.67
CA GLY A 26 -12.38 13.11 23.03
C GLY A 26 -11.55 14.16 22.28
N VAL A 27 -10.54 13.76 21.49
CA VAL A 27 -9.84 14.67 20.57
C VAL A 27 -10.59 14.69 19.23
N PRO A 28 -10.96 15.87 18.68
CA PRO A 28 -11.57 15.94 17.36
C PRO A 28 -10.68 15.29 16.29
N THR A 29 -11.28 14.53 15.39
CA THR A 29 -10.52 13.73 14.40
C THR A 29 -9.60 14.59 13.55
N GLU A 30 -10.08 15.76 13.13
CA GLU A 30 -9.34 16.78 12.38
C GLU A 30 -8.09 17.30 13.11
N VAL A 31 -8.12 17.38 14.44
CA VAL A 31 -6.95 17.76 15.25
C VAL A 31 -5.93 16.63 15.27
N ALA A 32 -6.39 15.39 15.46
CA ALA A 32 -5.51 14.21 15.43
C ALA A 32 -4.91 13.98 14.03
N ASP A 33 -5.71 14.15 12.98
CA ASP A 33 -5.27 14.07 11.59
C ASP A 33 -4.20 15.13 11.29
N PHE A 34 -4.40 16.37 11.73
CA PHE A 34 -3.43 17.45 11.58
C PHE A 34 -2.14 17.15 12.35
N LYS A 35 -2.25 16.65 13.60
CA LYS A 35 -1.10 16.23 14.40
C LYS A 35 -0.30 15.13 13.68
N PHE A 36 -0.98 14.13 13.12
CA PHE A 36 -0.33 13.05 12.37
C PHE A 36 0.36 13.60 11.10
N ALA A 37 -0.28 14.53 10.39
CA ALA A 37 0.26 15.16 9.18
C ALA A 37 1.50 16.04 9.43
N THR A 38 1.79 16.44 10.67
CA THR A 38 2.96 17.29 10.97
C THR A 38 4.30 16.59 10.75
N MET A 39 4.33 15.26 10.64
CA MET A 39 5.55 14.50 10.39
C MET A 39 5.49 13.86 8.98
N PRO A 40 6.28 14.35 8.01
CA PRO A 40 6.37 13.76 6.68
C PRO A 40 6.77 12.28 6.73
N PHE A 41 6.31 11.49 5.77
CA PHE A 41 6.51 10.04 5.77
C PHE A 41 8.00 9.64 5.82
N GLY A 42 8.85 10.31 5.04
CA GLY A 42 10.29 10.05 5.06
C GLY A 42 10.94 10.25 6.45
N ALA A 43 10.51 11.27 7.21
CA ALA A 43 10.97 11.48 8.58
C ALA A 43 10.37 10.46 9.55
N ARG A 44 9.07 10.19 9.41
CA ARG A 44 8.33 9.20 10.19
C ARG A 44 8.96 7.82 10.10
N ASN A 45 9.33 7.37 8.91
CA ASN A 45 9.94 6.08 8.68
C ASN A 45 11.26 5.91 9.44
N LYS A 46 12.09 6.96 9.49
CA LYS A 46 13.34 6.95 10.26
C LYS A 46 13.07 6.80 11.75
N VAL A 47 12.07 7.53 12.28
CA VAL A 47 11.67 7.43 13.68
C VAL A 47 11.12 6.03 14.00
N MET A 48 10.20 5.53 13.19
CA MET A 48 9.57 4.22 13.43
C MET A 48 10.56 3.06 13.30
N LYS A 49 11.53 3.15 12.38
CA LYS A 49 12.62 2.17 12.28
C LYS A 49 13.43 2.11 13.57
N THR A 50 13.80 3.26 14.15
CA THR A 50 14.50 3.32 15.44
C THR A 50 13.68 2.75 16.60
N LEU A 51 12.35 2.89 16.55
CA LEU A 51 11.45 2.37 17.58
C LEU A 51 11.05 0.91 17.38
N THR A 52 11.43 0.28 16.26
CA THR A 52 10.94 -1.06 15.92
C THR A 52 11.38 -2.12 16.94
N GLU A 53 12.63 -2.05 17.42
CA GLU A 53 13.11 -2.96 18.45
C GLU A 53 12.35 -2.82 19.77
N PHE A 54 12.00 -1.59 20.15
CA PHE A 54 11.20 -1.32 21.33
C PHE A 54 9.81 -1.98 21.21
N PHE A 55 9.10 -1.74 20.10
CA PHE A 55 7.78 -2.35 19.88
C PHE A 55 7.85 -3.88 19.79
N TRP A 56 8.91 -4.43 19.19
CA TRP A 56 9.09 -5.88 19.13
C TRP A 56 9.36 -6.50 20.50
N LYS A 57 10.05 -5.78 21.39
CA LYS A 57 10.26 -6.22 22.76
C LYS A 57 8.96 -6.22 23.56
N GLU A 58 8.07 -5.26 23.34
CA GLU A 58 6.73 -5.28 23.97
C GLU A 58 5.89 -6.50 23.56
N GLU A 59 6.18 -7.10 22.40
CA GLU A 59 5.47 -8.27 21.88
C GLU A 59 6.32 -9.56 21.91
N GLU A 60 7.33 -9.62 22.79
CA GLU A 60 8.25 -10.76 22.89
C GLU A 60 7.52 -12.08 23.16
N GLU A 61 6.49 -12.07 24.02
CA GLU A 61 5.68 -13.26 24.31
C GLU A 61 4.94 -13.78 23.07
N LEU A 62 4.33 -12.87 22.29
CA LEU A 62 3.67 -13.21 21.02
C LEU A 62 4.67 -13.86 20.06
N HIS A 63 5.84 -13.25 19.91
CA HIS A 63 6.86 -13.76 19.00
C HIS A 63 7.45 -15.08 19.47
N ALA A 64 7.64 -15.28 20.77
CA ALA A 64 8.11 -16.54 21.34
C ALA A 64 7.11 -17.68 21.07
N LYS A 65 5.81 -17.44 21.29
CA LYS A 65 4.73 -18.39 20.97
C LYS A 65 4.73 -18.77 19.48
N LEU A 66 4.82 -17.79 18.59
CA LEU A 66 4.84 -18.02 17.14
C LEU A 66 6.08 -18.80 16.68
N ARG A 67 7.27 -18.45 17.19
CA ARG A 67 8.50 -19.20 16.91
C ARG A 67 8.40 -20.63 17.42
N LYS A 68 7.84 -20.85 18.61
CA LYS A 68 7.60 -22.19 19.16
C LYS A 68 6.69 -23.03 18.25
N GLY A 69 5.65 -22.43 17.67
CA GLY A 69 4.78 -23.09 16.69
C GLY A 69 5.39 -23.23 15.28
N GLY A 70 6.65 -22.83 15.10
CA GLY A 70 7.39 -22.99 13.84
C GLY A 70 7.20 -21.85 12.83
N LEU A 71 6.56 -20.74 13.21
CA LEU A 71 6.41 -19.60 12.30
C LEU A 71 7.72 -18.81 12.18
N LYS A 72 8.16 -18.53 10.95
CA LYS A 72 9.30 -17.64 10.68
C LYS A 72 8.86 -16.19 10.70
N LEU A 73 9.45 -15.40 11.58
CA LEU A 73 9.13 -13.98 11.73
C LEU A 73 10.13 -13.11 10.97
N TRP A 74 9.69 -11.92 10.58
CA TRP A 74 10.49 -10.94 9.83
C TRP A 74 10.16 -9.53 10.24
N GLN A 75 11.17 -8.68 10.39
CA GLN A 75 11.00 -7.28 10.80
C GLN A 75 11.03 -6.29 9.64
N GLY A 76 11.22 -6.75 8.40
CA GLY A 76 11.57 -5.89 7.29
C GLY A 76 12.98 -6.14 6.80
N ALA A 77 13.29 -5.72 5.58
CA ALA A 77 14.63 -5.86 5.01
C ALA A 77 15.67 -5.12 5.85
N GLU A 78 15.25 -4.03 6.49
CA GLU A 78 16.10 -3.21 7.34
C GLU A 78 15.58 -3.14 8.78
N GLY A 79 14.67 -4.03 9.18
CA GLY A 79 14.06 -4.00 10.50
C GLY A 79 13.08 -2.83 10.70
N GLN A 80 12.42 -2.35 9.64
CA GLN A 80 11.53 -1.18 9.69
C GLN A 80 10.18 -1.40 10.40
N GLY A 81 9.80 -2.65 10.64
CA GLY A 81 8.58 -3.03 11.33
C GLY A 81 7.28 -2.81 10.55
N GLN A 82 6.17 -3.24 11.14
CA GLN A 82 4.85 -3.23 10.50
C GLN A 82 4.41 -1.82 10.09
N SER A 83 4.64 -0.81 10.94
CA SER A 83 4.16 0.55 10.69
C SER A 83 4.70 1.18 9.40
N VAL A 84 5.95 0.87 9.03
CA VAL A 84 6.55 1.32 7.77
C VAL A 84 6.02 0.49 6.60
N MET A 85 5.86 -0.83 6.78
CA MET A 85 5.36 -1.73 5.73
C MET A 85 3.96 -1.38 5.22
N VAL A 86 3.08 -0.86 6.09
CA VAL A 86 1.71 -0.41 5.71
C VAL A 86 1.75 0.55 4.52
N TYR A 87 2.67 1.49 4.55
CA TYR A 87 2.79 2.57 3.56
C TYR A 87 3.81 2.23 2.47
N GLU A 88 4.86 1.49 2.80
CA GLU A 88 5.89 1.07 1.87
C GLU A 88 5.38 0.06 0.84
N SER A 89 4.66 -0.97 1.28
CA SER A 89 4.23 -2.07 0.41
C SER A 89 2.76 -2.46 0.55
N GLY A 90 2.10 -2.05 1.64
CA GLY A 90 0.74 -2.50 1.97
C GLY A 90 0.64 -4.01 2.24
N SER A 91 1.77 -4.69 2.47
CA SER A 91 1.84 -6.15 2.60
C SER A 91 3.02 -6.59 3.47
N GLY A 92 3.20 -7.90 3.65
CA GLY A 92 4.33 -8.46 4.39
C GLY A 92 4.19 -8.45 5.92
N TYR A 93 2.99 -8.10 6.41
CA TYR A 93 2.63 -8.13 7.82
C TYR A 93 1.30 -8.84 8.06
N TRP A 94 1.14 -9.37 9.27
CA TRP A 94 -0.07 -10.01 9.77
C TRP A 94 -0.45 -9.37 11.12
N LEU A 95 -1.71 -8.96 11.23
CA LEU A 95 -2.31 -8.54 12.49
C LEU A 95 -2.91 -9.76 13.20
N ASP A 96 -2.28 -10.20 14.28
CA ASP A 96 -2.80 -11.31 15.06
C ASP A 96 -4.04 -10.91 15.85
N VAL A 97 -5.07 -11.76 15.76
CA VAL A 97 -6.35 -11.64 16.49
C VAL A 97 -6.65 -12.91 17.31
N GLY A 98 -5.61 -13.69 17.65
CA GLY A 98 -5.72 -14.98 18.34
C GLY A 98 -5.27 -16.20 17.53
N GLY A 99 -4.84 -16.02 16.28
CA GLY A 99 -4.30 -17.12 15.47
C GLY A 99 -2.95 -17.60 15.99
N SER A 100 -2.19 -16.73 16.65
CA SER A 100 -0.91 -17.08 17.27
C SER A 100 -1.06 -18.13 18.36
N ASP A 101 -2.14 -18.09 19.14
CA ASP A 101 -2.37 -19.05 20.21
C ASP A 101 -2.69 -20.44 19.65
N LEU A 102 -3.44 -20.52 18.53
CA LEU A 102 -3.70 -21.77 17.81
C LEU A 102 -2.43 -22.35 17.16
N ILE A 103 -1.53 -21.49 16.67
CA ILE A 103 -0.21 -21.93 16.19
C ILE A 103 0.63 -22.46 17.35
N ALA A 104 0.59 -21.79 18.51
CA ALA A 104 1.38 -22.17 19.68
C ALA A 104 0.88 -23.44 20.39
N SER A 105 -0.44 -23.70 20.37
CA SER A 105 -1.06 -24.94 20.86
C SER A 105 -0.79 -26.14 19.95
N GLY A 106 -0.51 -25.88 18.67
CA GLY A 106 -0.33 -26.90 17.63
C GLY A 106 -1.60 -27.23 16.86
N ASP A 107 -2.72 -26.56 17.14
CA ASP A 107 -3.97 -26.69 16.38
C ASP A 107 -3.79 -26.21 14.94
N ILE A 108 -2.95 -25.19 14.73
CA ILE A 108 -2.47 -24.77 13.41
C ILE A 108 -1.00 -25.16 13.26
N LYS A 109 -0.76 -26.17 12.42
CA LYS A 109 0.60 -26.58 12.03
C LYS A 109 1.15 -25.68 10.94
N ILE A 110 2.42 -25.30 11.02
CA ILE A 110 3.14 -24.54 9.99
C ILE A 110 3.90 -25.50 9.08
N LYS A 111 3.65 -25.43 7.76
CA LYS A 111 4.51 -26.05 6.74
C LYS A 111 5.20 -24.95 5.95
N HIS A 112 6.52 -25.00 5.86
CA HIS A 112 7.26 -24.09 4.99
C HIS A 112 7.34 -24.64 3.58
N GLY A 113 7.44 -23.73 2.61
CA GLY A 113 7.64 -24.06 1.22
C GLY A 113 6.64 -23.38 0.30
N GLU A 114 6.90 -23.49 -0.99
CA GLU A 114 6.06 -22.92 -2.03
C GLU A 114 5.25 -24.04 -2.70
N PRO A 115 3.92 -24.03 -2.60
CA PRO A 115 3.09 -24.95 -3.37
C PRO A 115 3.11 -24.56 -4.85
N VAL A 116 3.28 -25.54 -5.73
CA VAL A 116 3.45 -25.34 -7.18
C VAL A 116 2.38 -26.04 -8.01
N ALA A 117 1.71 -27.06 -7.46
CA ALA A 117 0.63 -27.75 -8.16
C ALA A 117 -0.37 -28.39 -7.19
N PHE A 118 -1.57 -28.63 -7.69
CA PHE A 118 -2.60 -29.43 -7.04
C PHE A 118 -2.74 -30.76 -7.78
N THR A 119 -2.90 -31.86 -7.04
CA THR A 119 -3.40 -33.12 -7.57
C THR A 119 -4.85 -33.31 -7.12
N GLU A 120 -5.44 -34.48 -7.39
CA GLU A 120 -6.78 -34.82 -6.91
C GLU A 120 -6.89 -34.80 -5.37
N LYS A 121 -5.81 -35.09 -4.65
CA LYS A 121 -5.83 -35.23 -3.18
C LYS A 121 -4.68 -34.53 -2.44
N THR A 122 -3.68 -34.04 -3.17
CA THR A 122 -2.45 -33.50 -2.57
C THR A 122 -2.11 -32.13 -3.12
N LEU A 123 -1.38 -31.38 -2.31
CA LEU A 123 -0.67 -30.17 -2.68
C LEU A 123 0.81 -30.51 -2.87
N VAL A 124 1.33 -30.25 -4.06
CA VAL A 124 2.74 -30.50 -4.43
C VAL A 124 3.55 -29.23 -4.20
N PHE A 125 4.68 -29.36 -3.53
CA PHE A 125 5.59 -28.27 -3.21
C PHE A 125 6.78 -28.24 -4.17
N ARG A 126 7.41 -27.07 -4.31
CA ARG A 126 8.57 -26.86 -5.20
C ARG A 126 9.74 -27.81 -4.89
N ASP A 127 9.87 -28.25 -3.64
CA ASP A 127 10.89 -29.21 -3.20
C ASP A 127 10.55 -30.68 -3.52
N GLY A 128 9.43 -30.94 -4.20
CA GLY A 128 8.93 -32.27 -4.52
C GLY A 128 8.15 -32.93 -3.40
N SER A 129 8.03 -32.32 -2.21
CA SER A 129 7.19 -32.86 -1.14
C SER A 129 5.70 -32.69 -1.45
N GLU A 130 4.89 -33.60 -0.93
CA GLU A 130 3.43 -33.56 -1.06
C GLU A 130 2.75 -33.48 0.30
N MET A 131 1.55 -32.89 0.35
CA MET A 131 0.71 -32.82 1.53
C MET A 131 -0.75 -33.07 1.14
N GLU A 132 -1.37 -34.07 1.76
CA GLU A 132 -2.81 -34.31 1.60
C GLU A 132 -3.62 -33.17 2.22
N ALA A 133 -4.73 -32.80 1.56
CA ALA A 133 -5.68 -31.83 2.08
C ALA A 133 -7.08 -32.10 1.50
N ASP A 134 -8.07 -32.19 2.37
CA ASP A 134 -9.48 -32.30 1.96
C ASP A 134 -10.04 -30.96 1.44
N VAL A 135 -9.52 -29.85 1.98
CA VAL A 135 -9.93 -28.48 1.65
C VAL A 135 -8.72 -27.57 1.59
N VAL A 136 -8.65 -26.74 0.55
CA VAL A 136 -7.66 -25.68 0.42
C VAL A 136 -8.35 -24.33 0.46
N VAL A 137 -7.92 -23.48 1.40
CA VAL A 137 -8.38 -22.09 1.51
C VAL A 137 -7.28 -21.16 1.01
N MET A 138 -7.57 -20.42 -0.06
CA MET A 138 -6.63 -19.50 -0.70
C MET A 138 -6.69 -18.11 -0.04
N ALA A 139 -5.93 -17.94 1.04
CA ALA A 139 -5.75 -16.66 1.74
C ALA A 139 -4.50 -15.92 1.22
N THR A 140 -4.38 -15.74 -0.10
CA THR A 140 -3.14 -15.28 -0.77
C THR A 140 -2.92 -13.76 -0.79
N GLY A 141 -3.71 -13.01 -0.02
CA GLY A 141 -3.65 -11.54 0.05
C GLY A 141 -4.35 -10.86 -1.12
N TYR A 142 -4.05 -9.57 -1.30
CA TYR A 142 -4.63 -8.71 -2.33
C TYR A 142 -3.61 -8.44 -3.44
N ASP A 143 -4.11 -8.22 -4.66
CA ASP A 143 -3.29 -7.74 -5.76
C ASP A 143 -3.10 -6.22 -5.68
N LYS A 144 -2.08 -5.71 -6.37
CA LYS A 144 -1.82 -4.27 -6.46
C LYS A 144 -2.94 -3.61 -7.26
N ILE A 145 -3.35 -2.41 -6.82
CA ILE A 145 -4.42 -1.63 -7.47
C ILE A 145 -4.17 -1.41 -8.97
N ARG A 146 -2.92 -1.25 -9.40
CA ARG A 146 -2.57 -1.14 -10.82
C ARG A 146 -2.93 -2.40 -11.59
N ASN A 147 -2.53 -3.57 -11.09
CA ASN A 147 -2.84 -4.85 -11.74
C ASN A 147 -4.36 -5.08 -11.83
N ALA A 148 -5.09 -4.82 -10.73
CA ALA A 148 -6.54 -4.92 -10.71
C ALA A 148 -7.20 -4.01 -11.76
N ASN A 149 -6.66 -2.80 -11.95
CA ASN A 149 -7.19 -1.81 -12.88
C ASN A 149 -6.82 -2.07 -14.35
N LYS A 150 -5.81 -2.91 -14.65
CA LYS A 150 -5.47 -3.28 -16.04
C LYS A 150 -6.65 -3.95 -16.76
N ALA A 151 -7.43 -4.75 -16.04
CA ALA A 151 -8.62 -5.41 -16.59
C ALA A 151 -9.72 -4.42 -17.00
N LEU A 152 -9.81 -3.25 -16.34
CA LEU A 152 -10.86 -2.26 -16.58
C LEU A 152 -10.45 -1.20 -17.61
N PHE A 153 -9.21 -0.70 -17.51
CA PHE A 153 -8.74 0.43 -18.32
C PHE A 153 -7.81 0.03 -19.46
N GLY A 154 -7.41 -1.25 -19.54
CA GLY A 154 -6.42 -1.73 -20.47
C GLY A 154 -4.99 -1.58 -19.95
N GLU A 155 -4.12 -2.48 -20.42
CA GLU A 155 -2.74 -2.53 -19.95
C GLU A 155 -1.92 -1.30 -20.36
N ASP A 156 -2.11 -0.79 -21.58
CA ASP A 156 -1.39 0.39 -22.08
C ASP A 156 -1.66 1.64 -21.23
N VAL A 157 -2.92 1.85 -20.83
CA VAL A 157 -3.32 2.99 -20.00
C VAL A 157 -2.64 2.94 -18.64
N ILE A 158 -2.72 1.79 -17.96
CA ILE A 158 -2.17 1.62 -16.60
C ILE A 158 -0.64 1.56 -16.61
N ASN A 159 -0.02 1.00 -17.66
CA ASN A 159 1.43 1.03 -17.79
C ASN A 159 1.95 2.46 -18.02
N GLY A 160 1.14 3.35 -18.61
CA GLY A 160 1.43 4.78 -18.72
C GLY A 160 1.26 5.58 -17.43
N THR A 161 0.74 5.00 -16.35
CA THR A 161 0.63 5.67 -15.05
C THR A 161 1.85 5.46 -14.18
N CYS A 162 2.06 6.35 -13.21
CA CYS A 162 3.04 6.20 -12.14
C CYS A 162 2.73 4.97 -11.26
N GLU A 163 3.76 4.54 -10.52
CA GLU A 163 3.62 3.54 -9.47
C GLU A 163 2.71 4.05 -8.34
N VAL A 164 2.09 3.10 -7.64
CA VAL A 164 1.18 3.36 -6.52
C VAL A 164 1.67 2.59 -5.32
N TYR A 165 1.65 3.21 -4.14
CA TYR A 165 2.32 2.77 -2.90
C TYR A 165 3.85 2.82 -2.96
N GLY A 166 4.48 2.81 -1.77
CA GLY A 166 5.90 3.08 -1.60
C GLY A 166 6.20 4.58 -1.59
N TYR A 167 7.49 4.90 -1.46
CA TYR A 167 7.95 6.28 -1.32
C TYR A 167 8.74 6.75 -2.53
N ASP A 168 8.48 7.97 -2.99
CA ASP A 168 9.31 8.64 -4.00
C ASP A 168 10.60 9.24 -3.41
N GLU A 169 11.34 9.98 -4.24
CA GLU A 169 12.62 10.59 -3.89
C GLU A 169 12.51 11.64 -2.77
N GLU A 170 11.34 12.22 -2.56
CA GLU A 170 11.06 13.17 -1.47
C GLU A 170 10.62 12.45 -0.18
N GLY A 171 10.42 11.13 -0.25
CA GLY A 171 9.93 10.31 0.86
C GLY A 171 8.42 10.34 1.03
N GLU A 172 7.67 10.76 0.00
CA GLU A 172 6.20 10.85 0.00
C GLU A 172 5.55 9.67 -0.74
N LEU A 173 4.28 9.39 -0.44
CA LEU A 173 3.56 8.25 -1.02
C LEU A 173 3.41 8.36 -2.54
N LYS A 174 3.77 7.28 -3.26
CA LYS A 174 3.63 7.23 -4.72
C LYS A 174 2.18 7.14 -5.17
N GLY A 175 1.85 7.91 -6.21
CA GLY A 175 0.64 7.81 -7.03
C GLY A 175 -0.70 8.18 -6.37
N GLY A 176 -0.75 8.26 -5.04
CA GLY A 176 -1.95 8.66 -4.30
C GLY A 176 -2.24 10.14 -4.43
N TYR A 177 -3.48 10.49 -4.80
CA TYR A 177 -4.03 11.86 -4.78
C TYR A 177 -3.26 12.90 -5.58
N ARG A 178 -2.47 12.45 -6.57
CA ARG A 178 -1.61 13.28 -7.42
C ARG A 178 -1.67 12.80 -8.87
N PRO A 179 -1.26 13.61 -9.86
CA PRO A 179 -1.13 13.20 -11.25
C PRO A 179 -0.53 11.82 -11.43
N THR A 180 -1.25 10.96 -12.14
CA THR A 180 -0.74 9.63 -12.47
C THR A 180 0.15 9.66 -13.71
N GLY A 181 0.12 10.73 -14.50
CA GLY A 181 0.70 10.79 -15.85
C GLY A 181 -0.34 10.60 -16.95
N HIS A 182 -1.51 10.04 -16.62
CA HIS A 182 -2.67 10.03 -17.51
C HIS A 182 -3.54 11.29 -17.26
N PRO A 183 -4.05 11.97 -18.30
CA PRO A 183 -4.74 13.26 -18.16
C PRO A 183 -6.04 13.18 -17.35
N GLY A 184 -6.69 12.02 -17.31
CA GLY A 184 -8.00 11.80 -16.68
C GLY A 184 -8.03 10.76 -15.57
N LEU A 185 -6.89 10.36 -14.99
CA LEU A 185 -6.86 9.29 -13.98
C LEU A 185 -6.05 9.69 -12.74
N TRP A 186 -6.62 9.41 -11.57
CA TRP A 186 -6.02 9.57 -10.25
C TRP A 186 -6.31 8.35 -9.39
N TYR A 187 -5.39 8.03 -8.47
CA TYR A 187 -5.62 6.99 -7.48
C TYR A 187 -5.93 7.60 -6.12
N ALA A 188 -7.06 7.20 -5.52
CA ALA A 188 -7.34 7.44 -4.11
C ALA A 188 -7.04 6.14 -3.35
N ILE A 189 -5.94 6.12 -2.62
CA ILE A 189 -5.42 4.94 -1.91
C ILE A 189 -5.26 5.21 -0.41
N GLY A 190 -4.92 4.16 0.34
CA GLY A 190 -4.59 4.24 1.76
C GLY A 190 -5.80 4.07 2.67
N ASP A 191 -5.59 4.39 3.94
CA ASP A 191 -6.59 4.28 5.00
C ASP A 191 -7.45 5.54 5.14
N PHE A 192 -8.30 5.55 6.17
CA PHE A 192 -9.17 6.69 6.43
C PHE A 192 -8.42 8.00 6.68
N TRP A 193 -7.23 7.97 7.29
CA TRP A 193 -6.45 9.20 7.47
C TRP A 193 -5.98 9.73 6.12
N THR A 194 -5.42 8.89 5.26
CA THR A 194 -4.95 9.32 3.93
C THR A 194 -6.08 9.92 3.08
N ILE A 195 -7.28 9.34 3.11
CA ILE A 195 -8.45 9.86 2.40
C ILE A 195 -8.84 11.22 2.97
N ARG A 196 -8.96 11.36 4.29
CA ARG A 196 -9.33 12.64 4.93
C ARG A 196 -8.31 13.74 4.66
N GLN A 197 -7.02 13.38 4.64
CA GLN A 197 -5.93 14.32 4.42
C GLN A 197 -5.85 14.78 2.96
N TYR A 198 -5.91 13.86 2.00
CA TYR A 198 -5.54 14.16 0.61
C TYR A 198 -6.72 14.35 -0.35
N SER A 199 -7.93 13.93 0.01
CA SER A 199 -9.12 14.13 -0.85
C SER A 199 -9.38 15.59 -1.20
N LYS A 200 -9.23 16.52 -0.24
CA LYS A 200 -9.35 17.96 -0.48
C LYS A 200 -8.29 18.48 -1.45
N HIS A 201 -7.05 18.01 -1.30
CA HIS A 201 -5.96 18.36 -2.21
C HIS A 201 -6.24 17.89 -3.63
N LEU A 202 -6.76 16.67 -3.81
CA LEU A 202 -7.18 16.15 -5.10
C LEU A 202 -8.31 16.99 -5.69
N ALA A 203 -9.35 17.32 -4.91
CA ALA A 203 -10.47 18.13 -5.38
C ALA A 203 -10.02 19.52 -5.85
N ILE A 204 -9.08 20.16 -5.13
CA ILE A 204 -8.50 21.45 -5.53
C ILE A 204 -7.72 21.31 -6.84
N GLN A 205 -6.90 20.26 -7.00
CA GLN A 205 -6.17 20.00 -8.25
C GLN A 205 -7.14 19.83 -9.42
N LEU A 206 -8.18 19.01 -9.26
CA LEU A 206 -9.21 18.80 -10.29
C LEU A 206 -9.94 20.10 -10.63
N LYS A 207 -10.28 20.92 -9.63
CA LYS A 207 -10.91 22.22 -9.88
C LYS A 207 -9.97 23.16 -10.62
N ALA A 208 -8.69 23.19 -10.26
CA ALA A 208 -7.68 24.00 -10.94
C ALA A 208 -7.50 23.59 -12.40
N LEU A 209 -7.58 22.28 -12.73
CA LEU A 209 -7.61 21.81 -14.12
C LEU A 209 -8.82 22.35 -14.87
N GLN A 210 -10.01 22.24 -14.28
CA GLN A 210 -11.26 22.68 -14.92
C GLN A 210 -11.27 24.18 -15.25
N VAL A 211 -10.63 25.02 -14.44
CA VAL A 211 -10.56 26.47 -14.65
C VAL A 211 -9.28 26.93 -15.36
N GLY A 212 -8.44 25.99 -15.83
CA GLY A 212 -7.22 26.32 -16.56
C GLY A 212 -6.08 26.91 -15.72
N LEU A 213 -6.13 26.79 -14.40
CA LEU A 213 -5.07 27.26 -13.47
C LEU A 213 -3.98 26.22 -13.23
N TYR A 214 -4.22 24.97 -13.63
CA TYR A 214 -3.28 23.87 -13.48
C TYR A 214 -3.25 23.06 -14.77
N THR A 215 -2.10 22.46 -15.09
CA THR A 215 -2.01 21.46 -16.15
C THR A 215 -1.50 20.17 -15.56
N ASN A 216 -2.14 19.06 -15.93
CA ASN A 216 -1.79 17.73 -15.46
C ASN A 216 -0.50 17.26 -16.17
N ARG A 217 0.63 17.89 -15.87
CA ARG A 217 1.95 17.46 -16.36
C ARG A 217 2.49 16.40 -15.40
N PRO A 218 2.99 15.26 -15.89
CA PRO A 218 3.71 14.32 -15.05
C PRO A 218 4.89 15.04 -14.39
N HIS A 219 5.06 14.86 -13.08
CA HIS A 219 6.22 15.36 -12.36
C HIS A 219 7.45 14.59 -12.83
N THR A 220 8.18 15.12 -13.83
CA THR A 220 9.54 14.68 -14.12
C THR A 220 10.47 15.49 -13.22
N LEU A 221 10.87 14.94 -12.08
CA LEU A 221 11.94 15.51 -11.25
C LEU A 221 13.34 15.18 -11.79
N ASN A 222 13.44 14.60 -12.99
CA ASN A 222 14.67 14.60 -13.77
C ASN A 222 14.61 15.71 -14.81
N GLY A 223 15.53 16.67 -14.71
CA GLY A 223 15.66 17.86 -15.56
C GLY A 223 15.99 17.58 -17.02
N THR A 224 15.26 16.70 -17.69
CA THR A 224 15.21 16.65 -19.15
C THR A 224 14.10 17.58 -19.60
N LYS A 225 14.51 18.75 -20.11
CA LYS A 225 13.63 19.64 -20.87
C LYS A 225 12.88 18.79 -21.91
N SER A 226 11.56 18.71 -21.78
CA SER A 226 10.69 18.31 -22.88
C SER A 226 10.91 19.31 -24.02
N GLN A 227 11.80 18.95 -24.96
CA GLN A 227 11.80 19.53 -26.30
C GLN A 227 10.53 19.07 -27.00
N ASN A 228 9.43 19.78 -26.78
CA ASN A 228 8.33 19.78 -27.73
C ASN A 228 8.14 21.23 -28.14
N GLY A 229 8.61 21.51 -29.36
CA GLY A 229 8.55 22.80 -30.00
C GLY A 229 7.11 23.31 -30.02
N VAL A 230 6.98 24.57 -29.64
CA VAL A 230 5.82 25.39 -29.95
C VAL A 230 5.77 25.49 -31.47
N ASN A 231 4.84 24.77 -32.10
CA ASN A 231 4.37 25.15 -33.42
C ASN A 231 3.22 26.13 -33.19
N GLU A 232 3.55 27.42 -33.28
CA GLU A 232 2.57 28.47 -33.54
C GLU A 232 1.83 28.12 -34.85
N VAL A 233 0.55 27.76 -34.74
CA VAL A 233 -0.34 27.75 -35.90
C VAL A 233 -1.06 29.09 -35.92
N ASN A 234 -0.49 30.02 -36.69
CA ASN A 234 -1.22 31.16 -37.22
C ASN A 234 -2.31 30.63 -38.16
N GLY A 235 -3.58 30.90 -37.85
CA GLY A 235 -4.73 30.52 -38.67
C GLY A 235 -5.92 31.41 -38.41
N THR A 236 -6.03 32.46 -39.21
CA THR A 236 -7.14 33.42 -39.27
C THR A 236 -8.48 32.79 -39.67
N ASN A 237 -9.55 33.28 -39.04
CA ASN A 237 -10.95 33.39 -39.47
C ASN A 237 -11.60 32.26 -40.28
N GLY A 238 -12.63 31.65 -39.67
CA GLY A 238 -13.65 30.88 -40.38
C GLY A 238 -14.78 30.46 -39.43
N THR A 239 -15.83 31.27 -39.40
CA THR A 239 -17.15 30.97 -38.82
C THR A 239 -17.72 29.64 -39.32
N ASN A 240 -18.16 28.77 -38.41
CA ASN A 240 -19.51 28.18 -38.42
C ASN A 240 -19.65 27.24 -37.20
N GLY A 241 -20.64 27.54 -36.37
CA GLY A 241 -20.94 26.76 -35.18
C GLY A 241 -21.65 25.44 -35.49
N VAL A 242 -21.54 24.50 -34.55
CA VAL A 242 -22.65 23.66 -34.07
C VAL A 242 -22.34 23.33 -32.62
N HIS A 243 -23.21 23.78 -31.71
CA HIS A 243 -23.33 23.26 -30.35
C HIS A 243 -23.98 21.89 -30.40
N VAL A 244 -23.38 20.88 -29.76
CA VAL A 244 -24.11 19.68 -29.31
C VAL A 244 -23.74 19.44 -27.85
N GLN A 245 -24.72 19.67 -26.98
CA GLN A 245 -24.75 19.15 -25.62
C GLN A 245 -25.24 17.69 -25.68
N ILE A 246 -24.48 16.76 -25.10
CA ILE A 246 -24.97 15.70 -24.20
C ILE A 246 -23.96 15.59 -23.07
#